data_AF-A0A495XRV0-F1
#
_entry.id   AF-A0A495XRV0-F1
#
_cell.length_a   1.000
_cell.length_b   1.000
_cell.length_c   1.000
_cell.angle_alpha   90.00
_cell.angle_beta   90.00
_cell.angle_gamma   90.00
#
_symmetry.space_group_name_H-M   'P 1'
#
loop_
_entity.id
_entity.type
_entity.pdbx_description
1 polymer ?
#
loop_
_entity_poly.entity_id
_entity_poly.type
_entity_poly.pdbx_seq_one_letter_code
_entity_poly.pdbx_strand_id
1 'polypeptide(L)'
;MTDATTGRRRTGGRTTTATADATASTAASDTTSTDVTGVTDVTPTDAGAPGGADATAGGRLAVRKTYKLYVGGAFPRSESGRVYEVRSASGEFLANAAQGSRKDVRDAVVAARAAVAGWSGATAYNRGQVLYRVAEVLEGRRAQFVDEVAAAEGVGRDEAGRLVDASVDRVVWYAGWTDKVAQVLGTLNPVAGPFFNVSAPEPTGVVGVLAPQRSSLLGLVSVLAPVVATGNTAVVVASASRPLPAVTLAEVLATSDVPGGVVNLVTAHTAEVAGWLAAHRDVNAIDLAGAAGAEGVVWGDLEAAAADNLKRVLRPALDGDEAVEPDWALEPGLGRLRAFLETKTVWHPKGI
;
A
#
# COMPACT_ATOMS: atom_id res chain seq x y z
N MET A 1 -18.45 4.36 -77.52
CA MET A 1 -18.56 5.82 -77.29
C MET A 1 -18.33 6.05 -75.81
N THR A 2 -17.19 6.52 -75.31
CA THR A 2 -15.99 7.03 -75.97
C THR A 2 -14.84 6.83 -74.98
N ASP A 3 -13.71 6.42 -75.54
CA ASP A 3 -12.44 6.12 -74.90
C ASP A 3 -11.64 7.42 -74.65
N ALA A 4 -10.78 7.48 -73.62
CA ALA A 4 -9.54 8.28 -73.58
C ALA A 4 -8.85 8.19 -72.19
N THR A 5 -7.78 7.39 -72.05
CA THR A 5 -6.35 7.77 -72.18
C THR A 5 -5.66 8.27 -70.88
N THR A 6 -4.95 7.32 -70.27
CA THR A 6 -3.56 7.33 -69.76
C THR A 6 -2.81 8.67 -69.60
N GLY A 7 -2.29 8.91 -68.38
CA GLY A 7 -1.25 9.91 -68.11
C GLY A 7 -0.39 9.55 -66.90
N ARG A 8 0.77 8.95 -67.17
CA ARG A 8 1.79 8.51 -66.19
C ARG A 8 2.74 9.69 -65.88
N ARG A 9 3.00 10.01 -64.60
CA ARG A 9 4.23 10.71 -64.19
C ARG A 9 4.78 10.13 -62.88
N ARG A 10 6.01 9.63 -62.97
CA ARG A 10 6.94 9.27 -61.90
C ARG A 10 8.01 10.36 -61.84
N THR A 11 8.28 10.88 -60.64
CA THR A 11 9.52 11.52 -60.17
C THR A 11 9.30 11.65 -58.66
N GLY A 12 10.07 11.07 -57.74
CA GLY A 12 11.53 11.04 -57.62
C GLY A 12 11.83 11.71 -56.27
N GLY A 13 12.14 10.93 -55.24
CA GLY A 13 12.38 11.45 -53.89
C GLY A 13 13.17 10.44 -53.06
N ARG A 14 14.45 10.76 -52.84
CA ARG A 14 15.47 10.01 -52.10
C ARG A 14 15.00 9.68 -50.67
N THR A 15 15.09 8.41 -50.28
CA THR A 15 15.15 8.01 -48.87
C THR A 15 16.62 7.74 -48.54
N THR A 16 17.26 8.67 -47.83
CA THR A 16 18.59 8.49 -47.26
C THR A 16 18.49 7.61 -46.01
N THR A 17 19.08 6.43 -46.10
CA THR A 17 19.50 5.59 -44.98
C THR A 17 20.59 6.33 -44.19
N ALA A 18 20.39 6.50 -42.88
CA ALA A 18 21.43 6.90 -41.95
C ALA A 18 21.51 5.85 -40.84
N THR A 19 22.41 4.90 -41.05
CA THR A 19 23.03 4.05 -40.04
C THR A 19 23.96 4.93 -39.21
N ALA A 20 23.84 4.90 -37.89
CA ALA A 20 24.88 5.43 -37.00
C ALA A 20 25.14 4.37 -35.92
N ASP A 21 26.31 3.76 -36.07
CA ASP A 21 26.90 2.74 -35.23
C ASP A 21 27.79 3.41 -34.17
N ALA A 22 27.91 2.72 -33.03
CA ALA A 22 28.98 2.76 -32.04
C ALA A 22 29.46 4.10 -31.44
N THR A 23 29.51 4.19 -30.10
CA THR A 23 30.73 3.84 -29.33
C THR A 23 30.53 4.06 -27.83
N ALA A 24 30.92 3.04 -27.08
CA ALA A 24 31.14 3.09 -25.65
C ALA A 24 32.40 3.89 -25.33
N SER A 25 32.37 4.64 -24.23
CA SER A 25 33.56 5.24 -23.63
C SER A 25 33.55 4.97 -22.13
N THR A 26 34.28 3.93 -21.75
CA THR A 26 34.74 3.66 -20.40
C THR A 26 35.93 4.58 -20.11
N ALA A 27 35.82 5.43 -19.10
CA ALA A 27 36.96 6.19 -18.57
C ALA A 27 37.13 5.82 -17.10
N ALA A 28 38.13 4.99 -16.84
CA ALA A 28 38.76 4.83 -15.54
C ALA A 28 39.74 5.99 -15.35
N SER A 29 39.78 6.55 -14.14
CA SER A 29 40.85 7.45 -13.72
C SER A 29 41.22 7.11 -12.29
N ASP A 30 42.32 6.36 -12.16
CA ASP A 30 43.19 6.34 -10.99
C ASP A 30 43.77 7.74 -10.78
N THR A 31 43.75 8.26 -9.56
CA THR A 31 44.78 9.21 -9.14
C THR A 31 45.06 9.08 -7.65
N THR A 32 46.36 9.02 -7.41
CA THR A 32 47.13 8.76 -6.20
C THR A 32 46.88 9.73 -5.04
N SER A 33 46.89 9.12 -3.85
CA SER A 33 47.37 9.62 -2.54
C SER A 33 48.05 11.00 -2.52
N THR A 34 47.60 11.86 -1.60
CA THR A 34 48.49 12.80 -0.89
C THR A 34 47.94 13.05 0.52
N ASP A 35 48.72 12.62 1.51
CA ASP A 35 48.57 12.97 2.92
C ASP A 35 48.71 14.48 3.13
N VAL A 36 47.79 15.07 3.90
CA VAL A 36 48.03 16.35 4.58
C VAL A 36 47.54 16.21 6.02
N THR A 37 48.51 16.18 6.93
CA THR A 37 48.37 16.23 8.38
C THR A 37 48.05 17.67 8.82
N GLY A 38 47.13 17.80 9.78
CA GLY A 38 47.02 19.00 10.61
C GLY A 38 45.61 19.59 10.71
N VAL A 39 44.81 19.08 11.66
CA VAL A 39 43.76 19.88 12.30
C VAL A 39 43.78 19.59 13.80
N THR A 40 43.93 20.66 14.56
CA THR A 40 43.99 20.75 16.02
C THR A 40 42.69 20.32 16.68
N ASP A 41 42.85 19.61 17.79
CA ASP A 41 41.81 19.15 18.70
C ASP A 41 40.98 20.32 19.25
N VAL A 42 39.66 20.29 19.01
CA VAL A 42 38.69 21.20 19.64
C VAL A 42 37.75 20.32 20.44
N THR A 43 37.92 20.35 21.75
CA THR A 43 37.05 19.70 22.74
C THR A 43 35.63 20.26 22.64
N PRO A 44 34.60 19.41 22.51
CA PRO A 44 33.22 19.85 22.70
C PRO A 44 32.91 19.90 24.20
N THR A 45 32.57 21.09 24.67
CA THR A 45 31.99 21.36 25.99
C THR A 45 30.72 20.56 26.20
N ASP A 46 30.67 19.83 27.32
CA ASP A 46 29.59 18.97 27.77
C ASP A 46 28.29 19.77 28.00
N ALA A 47 27.25 19.44 27.24
CA ALA A 47 25.91 19.96 27.41
C ALA A 47 25.00 18.86 27.98
N GLY A 48 24.98 18.79 29.32
CA GLY A 48 23.89 18.30 30.18
C GLY A 48 23.04 17.13 29.68
N ALA A 49 23.50 15.90 29.92
CA ALA A 49 22.62 14.73 29.96
C ALA A 49 21.79 14.73 31.27
N PRO A 50 20.48 14.45 31.24
CA PRO A 50 19.72 14.24 32.47
C PRO A 50 20.11 12.88 33.07
N GLY A 51 20.46 12.90 34.35
CA GLY A 51 20.87 11.73 35.11
C GLY A 51 19.77 10.67 35.19
N GLY A 52 20.19 9.42 35.03
CA GLY A 52 19.43 8.23 35.34
C GLY A 52 20.41 7.13 35.67
N ALA A 53 20.80 7.04 36.94
CA ALA A 53 21.57 5.94 37.48
C ALA A 53 20.70 4.68 37.45
N ASP A 54 21.13 3.65 36.72
CA ASP A 54 21.12 2.29 37.24
C ASP A 54 22.12 1.43 36.46
N ALA A 55 23.20 1.07 37.13
CA ALA A 55 24.07 -0.02 36.73
C ALA A 55 24.27 -0.88 37.97
N THR A 56 23.53 -1.99 38.10
CA THR A 56 24.10 -3.35 38.20
C THR A 56 23.01 -4.42 38.43
N ALA A 57 22.82 -5.32 37.44
CA ALA A 57 22.50 -6.74 37.63
C ALA A 57 22.43 -7.43 36.25
N GLY A 58 23.55 -7.91 35.70
CA GLY A 58 23.58 -8.83 34.53
C GLY A 58 22.59 -8.52 33.38
N GLY A 59 22.31 -7.24 33.14
CA GLY A 59 21.14 -6.81 32.37
C GLY A 59 21.40 -6.88 30.88
N ARG A 60 20.53 -7.57 30.14
CA ARG A 60 20.56 -7.55 28.66
C ARG A 60 20.49 -6.10 28.19
N LEU A 61 21.44 -5.69 27.36
CA LEU A 61 21.45 -4.36 26.75
C LEU A 61 20.17 -4.15 25.93
N ALA A 62 19.51 -3.03 26.15
CA ALA A 62 18.32 -2.67 25.40
C ALA A 62 18.70 -2.29 23.96
N VAL A 63 18.16 -3.01 22.98
CA VAL A 63 18.32 -2.69 21.55
C VAL A 63 17.07 -1.95 21.09
N ARG A 64 17.16 -0.62 21.02
CA ARG A 64 16.04 0.22 20.57
C ARG A 64 15.92 0.16 19.05
N LYS A 65 14.70 -0.11 18.56
CA LYS A 65 14.39 -0.13 17.13
C LYS A 65 13.81 1.21 16.68
N THR A 66 14.26 1.69 15.53
CA THR A 66 13.59 2.74 14.76
C THR A 66 13.05 2.09 13.50
N TYR A 67 11.73 1.99 13.41
CA TYR A 67 11.06 1.36 12.31
C TYR A 67 11.02 2.26 11.07
N LYS A 68 11.10 1.61 9.92
CA LYS A 68 11.17 2.24 8.60
C LYS A 68 9.81 2.15 7.90
N LEU A 69 9.68 2.85 6.78
CA LEU A 69 8.55 2.70 5.87
C LEU A 69 8.67 1.37 5.11
N TYR A 70 7.61 0.95 4.42
CA TYR A 70 7.66 -0.15 3.47
C TYR A 70 7.15 0.30 2.11
N VAL A 71 8.07 0.47 1.16
CA VAL A 71 7.77 1.05 -0.17
C VAL A 71 8.51 0.25 -1.22
N GLY A 72 7.79 -0.18 -2.27
CA GLY A 72 8.39 -0.90 -3.39
C GLY A 72 8.99 -2.26 -3.00
N GLY A 73 8.53 -2.88 -1.91
CA GLY A 73 9.12 -4.14 -1.40
C GLY A 73 10.40 -3.95 -0.56
N ALA A 74 10.79 -2.71 -0.26
CA ALA A 74 11.96 -2.39 0.55
C ALA A 74 11.59 -1.57 1.79
N PHE A 75 12.54 -1.44 2.72
CA PHE A 75 12.39 -0.67 3.95
C PHE A 75 13.24 0.61 3.93
N PRO A 76 12.82 1.68 3.22
CA PRO A 76 13.53 2.95 3.22
C PRO A 76 13.24 3.78 4.49
N ARG A 77 14.16 4.69 4.83
CA ARG A 77 13.88 5.75 5.81
C ARG A 77 12.97 6.80 5.14
N SER A 78 12.19 7.52 5.94
CA SER A 78 11.47 8.72 5.48
C SER A 78 12.47 9.72 4.91
N GLU A 79 12.14 10.32 3.76
CA GLU A 79 12.98 11.34 3.14
C GLU A 79 13.21 12.55 4.04
N SER A 80 12.21 12.90 4.86
CA SER A 80 12.32 14.00 5.82
C SER A 80 13.22 13.70 7.02
N GLY A 81 13.60 12.43 7.23
CA GLY A 81 14.34 11.98 8.42
C GLY A 81 13.55 12.07 9.74
N ARG A 82 12.31 12.59 9.73
CA ARG A 82 11.48 12.74 10.91
C ARG A 82 11.06 11.38 11.47
N VAL A 83 10.93 11.34 12.79
CA VAL A 83 10.46 10.18 13.54
C VAL A 83 9.51 10.67 14.63
N TYR A 84 8.61 9.80 15.08
CA TYR A 84 7.74 10.04 16.22
C TYR A 84 7.78 8.85 17.18
N GLU A 85 7.54 9.14 18.46
CA GLU A 85 7.47 8.12 19.50
C GLU A 85 6.16 7.34 19.39
N VAL A 86 6.27 6.02 19.42
CA VAL A 86 5.13 5.11 19.52
C VAL A 86 5.00 4.68 20.97
N ARG A 87 3.80 4.86 21.53
CA ARG A 87 3.50 4.54 22.91
C ARG A 87 2.40 3.48 23.01
N SER A 88 2.42 2.69 24.07
CA SER A 88 1.34 1.77 24.40
C SER A 88 0.07 2.53 24.81
N ALA A 89 -1.04 1.82 24.93
CA ALA A 89 -2.27 2.37 25.49
C ALA A 89 -2.10 2.92 26.93
N SER A 90 -1.11 2.41 27.68
CA SER A 90 -0.76 2.90 29.02
C SER A 90 0.24 4.07 29.02
N GLY A 91 0.72 4.50 27.84
CA GLY A 91 1.67 5.60 27.68
C GLY A 91 3.15 5.19 27.74
N GLU A 92 3.45 3.90 27.90
CA GLU A 92 4.81 3.37 27.88
C GLU A 92 5.44 3.54 26.50
N PHE A 93 6.71 3.95 26.44
CA PHE A 93 7.44 4.02 25.18
C PHE A 93 7.71 2.62 24.61
N LEU A 94 7.29 2.38 23.36
CA LEU A 94 7.50 1.11 22.67
C LEU A 94 8.64 1.17 21.65
N ALA A 95 8.60 2.15 20.74
CA ALA A 95 9.59 2.30 19.66
C ALA A 95 9.51 3.69 19.03
N ASN A 96 10.44 3.97 18.11
CA ASN A 96 10.31 5.10 17.18
C ASN A 96 9.83 4.60 15.82
N ALA A 97 8.90 5.33 15.19
CA ALA A 97 8.47 5.08 13.83
C ALA A 97 8.89 6.24 12.92
N ALA A 98 9.27 5.95 11.68
CA ALA A 98 9.50 6.98 10.67
C ALA A 98 8.22 7.78 10.45
N GLN A 99 8.32 9.11 10.39
CA GLN A 99 7.21 9.99 10.03
C GLN A 99 7.28 10.25 8.52
N GLY A 100 6.50 9.50 7.77
CA GLY A 100 6.36 9.65 6.33
C GLY A 100 5.92 11.06 5.97
N SER A 101 6.54 11.60 4.94
CA SER A 101 6.20 12.89 4.34
C SER A 101 5.29 12.70 3.13
N ARG A 102 4.78 13.82 2.60
CA ARG A 102 4.13 13.86 1.28
C ARG A 102 4.98 13.22 0.17
N LYS A 103 6.31 13.38 0.22
CA LYS A 103 7.22 12.81 -0.77
C LYS A 103 7.28 11.28 -0.66
N ASP A 104 7.30 10.75 0.56
CA ASP A 104 7.29 9.30 0.77
C ASP A 104 5.98 8.67 0.25
N VAL A 105 4.83 9.33 0.48
CA VAL A 105 3.55 8.86 -0.06
C VAL A 105 3.54 8.94 -1.59
N ARG A 106 4.15 9.96 -2.20
CA ARG A 106 4.32 10.02 -3.65
C ARG A 106 5.16 8.89 -4.19
N ASP A 107 6.29 8.61 -3.56
CA ASP A 107 7.19 7.57 -3.98
C ASP A 107 6.52 6.18 -3.80
N ALA A 108 5.67 6.02 -2.78
CA ALA A 108 4.77 4.87 -2.61
C ALA A 108 3.72 4.74 -3.73
N VAL A 109 3.10 5.85 -4.17
CA VAL A 109 2.16 5.84 -5.31
C VAL A 109 2.88 5.48 -6.61
N VAL A 110 4.09 5.96 -6.83
CA VAL A 110 4.91 5.60 -8.01
C VAL A 110 5.20 4.09 -8.01
N ALA A 111 5.61 3.54 -6.87
CA ALA A 111 5.84 2.10 -6.71
C ALA A 111 4.55 1.29 -6.94
N ALA A 112 3.42 1.72 -6.37
CA ALA A 112 2.12 1.10 -6.59
C ALA A 112 1.74 1.09 -8.06
N ARG A 113 1.81 2.25 -8.73
CA ARG A 113 1.48 2.39 -10.15
C ARG A 113 2.33 1.46 -11.02
N ALA A 114 3.63 1.37 -10.76
CA ALA A 114 4.52 0.48 -11.49
C ALA A 114 4.14 -1.01 -11.33
N ALA A 115 3.61 -1.40 -10.17
CA ALA A 115 3.20 -2.77 -9.88
C ALA A 115 1.83 -3.14 -10.47
N VAL A 116 0.97 -2.18 -10.81
CA VAL A 116 -0.42 -2.43 -11.26
C VAL A 116 -0.48 -3.42 -12.41
N ALA A 117 0.31 -3.20 -13.47
CA ALA A 117 0.23 -4.03 -14.68
C ALA A 117 0.60 -5.51 -14.41
N GLY A 118 1.62 -5.74 -13.59
CA GLY A 118 2.03 -7.09 -13.22
C GLY A 118 1.03 -7.78 -12.28
N TRP A 119 0.50 -7.04 -11.30
CA TRP A 119 -0.39 -7.60 -10.29
C TRP A 119 -1.82 -7.84 -10.79
N SER A 120 -2.37 -6.91 -11.59
CA SER A 120 -3.70 -7.09 -12.19
C SER A 120 -3.68 -8.16 -13.29
N GLY A 121 -2.54 -8.33 -13.98
CA GLY A 121 -2.31 -9.39 -14.96
C GLY A 121 -2.00 -10.77 -14.36
N ALA A 122 -1.67 -10.85 -13.07
CA ALA A 122 -1.49 -12.13 -12.40
C ALA A 122 -2.80 -12.93 -12.38
N THR A 123 -2.71 -14.26 -12.45
CA THR A 123 -3.90 -15.11 -12.36
C THR A 123 -4.54 -14.96 -10.97
N ALA A 124 -5.87 -15.09 -10.91
CA ALA A 124 -6.60 -15.08 -9.65
C ALA A 124 -6.04 -16.11 -8.65
N TYR A 125 -5.74 -17.32 -9.15
CA TYR A 125 -5.10 -18.38 -8.37
C TYR A 125 -3.76 -17.93 -7.77
N ASN A 126 -2.87 -17.31 -8.55
CA ASN A 126 -1.57 -16.82 -8.04
C ASN A 126 -1.76 -15.77 -6.95
N ARG A 127 -2.71 -14.84 -7.11
CA ARG A 127 -3.03 -13.86 -6.05
C ARG A 127 -3.51 -14.54 -4.77
N GLY A 128 -4.34 -15.58 -4.91
CA GLY A 128 -4.78 -16.41 -3.80
C GLY A 128 -3.61 -17.08 -3.07
N GLN A 129 -2.68 -17.70 -3.81
CA GLN A 129 -1.49 -18.34 -3.22
C GLN A 129 -0.61 -17.34 -2.45
N VAL A 130 -0.40 -16.14 -2.99
CA VAL A 130 0.35 -15.09 -2.29
C VAL A 130 -0.35 -14.68 -0.99
N LEU A 131 -1.68 -14.52 -1.00
CA LEU A 131 -2.41 -14.18 0.23
C LEU A 131 -2.43 -15.33 1.24
N TYR A 132 -2.53 -16.59 0.81
CA TYR A 132 -2.34 -17.74 1.70
C TYR A 132 -0.94 -17.73 2.31
N ARG A 133 0.09 -17.41 1.52
CA ARG A 133 1.46 -17.28 2.04
C ARG A 133 1.59 -16.17 3.07
N VAL A 134 0.93 -15.02 2.85
CA VAL A 134 0.84 -13.94 3.86
C VAL A 134 0.21 -14.45 5.15
N ALA A 135 -0.89 -15.22 5.08
CA ALA A 135 -1.53 -15.80 6.26
C ALA A 135 -0.59 -16.75 7.02
N GLU A 136 0.13 -17.64 6.31
CA GLU A 136 1.09 -18.57 6.92
C GLU A 136 2.21 -17.83 7.67
N VAL A 137 2.77 -16.78 7.06
CA VAL A 137 3.87 -16.01 7.66
C VAL A 137 3.36 -15.14 8.81
N LEU A 138 2.13 -14.61 8.73
CA LEU A 138 1.47 -13.90 9.82
C LEU A 138 1.25 -14.83 11.02
N GLU A 139 0.69 -16.02 10.79
CA GLU A 139 0.48 -17.07 11.80
C GLU A 139 1.80 -17.48 12.46
N GLY A 140 2.85 -17.67 11.67
CA GLY A 140 4.19 -17.96 12.20
C GLY A 140 4.76 -16.87 13.13
N ARG A 141 4.25 -15.64 13.04
CA ARG A 141 4.62 -14.49 13.89
C ARG A 141 3.53 -14.13 14.91
N ARG A 142 2.53 -14.98 15.11
CA ARG A 142 1.37 -14.73 15.99
C ARG A 142 1.74 -14.16 17.35
N ALA A 143 2.74 -14.74 18.04
CA ALA A 143 3.14 -14.28 19.37
C ALA A 143 3.59 -12.81 19.39
N GLN A 144 4.34 -12.37 18.36
CA GLN A 144 4.77 -10.98 18.23
C GLN A 144 3.57 -10.06 18.02
N PHE A 145 2.63 -10.45 17.13
CA PHE A 145 1.42 -9.67 16.90
C PHE A 145 0.53 -9.58 18.15
N VAL A 146 0.42 -10.64 18.95
CA VAL A 146 -0.34 -10.62 20.21
C VAL A 146 0.24 -9.59 21.17
N ASP A 147 1.58 -9.52 21.30
CA ASP A 147 2.25 -8.54 22.15
C ASP A 147 2.00 -7.11 21.64
N GLU A 148 2.14 -6.88 20.33
CA GLU A 148 1.96 -5.57 19.71
C GLU A 148 0.51 -5.09 19.77
N VAL A 149 -0.47 -5.97 19.49
CA VAL A 149 -1.90 -5.67 19.57
C VAL A 149 -2.31 -5.41 21.02
N ALA A 150 -1.87 -6.23 21.98
CA ALA A 150 -2.16 -6.01 23.40
C ALA A 150 -1.63 -4.66 23.89
N ALA A 151 -0.38 -4.33 23.55
CA ALA A 151 0.25 -3.07 23.94
C ALA A 151 -0.41 -1.86 23.26
N ALA A 152 -0.71 -1.95 21.96
CA ALA A 152 -1.35 -0.88 21.22
C ALA A 152 -2.78 -0.66 21.70
N GLU A 153 -3.60 -1.72 21.75
CA GLU A 153 -5.04 -1.72 22.06
C GLU A 153 -5.39 -1.63 23.54
N GLY A 154 -4.42 -1.88 24.43
CA GLY A 154 -4.66 -1.85 25.87
C GLY A 154 -5.57 -3.00 26.33
N VAL A 155 -5.55 -4.10 25.58
CA VAL A 155 -6.35 -5.30 25.86
C VAL A 155 -5.48 -6.42 26.43
N GLY A 156 -6.09 -7.36 27.14
CA GLY A 156 -5.38 -8.53 27.65
C GLY A 156 -4.87 -9.43 26.52
N ARG A 157 -3.83 -10.23 26.79
CA ARG A 157 -3.21 -11.15 25.81
C ARG A 157 -4.21 -12.11 25.17
N ASP A 158 -5.22 -12.56 25.92
CA ASP A 158 -6.23 -13.49 25.41
C ASP A 158 -7.13 -12.82 24.36
N GLU A 159 -7.51 -11.57 24.58
CA GLU A 159 -8.29 -10.79 23.60
C GLU A 159 -7.44 -10.43 22.39
N ALA A 160 -6.20 -9.97 22.60
CA ALA A 160 -5.25 -9.75 21.52
C ALA A 160 -5.01 -11.03 20.71
N GLY A 161 -4.95 -12.19 21.36
CA GLY A 161 -4.91 -13.51 20.73
C GLY A 161 -6.06 -13.72 19.75
N ARG A 162 -7.30 -13.50 20.20
CA ARG A 162 -8.49 -13.62 19.34
C ARG A 162 -8.48 -12.64 18.17
N LEU A 163 -8.03 -11.40 18.38
CA LEU A 163 -7.93 -10.40 17.32
C LEU A 163 -6.88 -10.77 16.27
N VAL A 164 -5.76 -11.36 16.68
CA VAL A 164 -4.72 -11.86 15.76
C VAL A 164 -5.24 -13.07 14.99
N ASP A 165 -5.88 -14.03 15.66
CA ASP A 165 -6.49 -15.21 15.02
C ASP A 165 -7.50 -14.77 13.94
N ALA A 166 -8.40 -13.86 14.31
CA ALA A 166 -9.37 -13.28 13.38
C ALA A 166 -8.69 -12.55 12.20
N SER A 167 -7.50 -11.98 12.41
CA SER A 167 -6.73 -11.32 11.34
C SER A 167 -6.16 -12.33 10.36
N VAL A 168 -5.63 -13.46 10.85
CA VAL A 168 -5.16 -14.57 10.01
C VAL A 168 -6.33 -15.13 9.19
N ASP A 169 -7.44 -15.43 9.86
CA ASP A 169 -8.66 -15.92 9.23
C ASP A 169 -9.19 -14.94 8.17
N ARG A 170 -9.09 -13.63 8.42
CA ARG A 170 -9.46 -12.58 7.45
C ARG A 170 -8.62 -12.65 6.19
N VAL A 171 -7.30 -12.85 6.30
CA VAL A 171 -6.42 -13.01 5.13
C VAL A 171 -6.80 -14.28 4.36
N VAL A 172 -6.97 -15.41 5.06
CA VAL A 172 -7.39 -16.70 4.49
C VAL A 172 -8.71 -16.58 3.75
N TRP A 173 -9.68 -15.89 4.35
CA TRP A 173 -10.99 -15.64 3.77
C TRP A 173 -10.87 -14.89 2.45
N TYR A 174 -10.15 -13.76 2.42
CA TYR A 174 -9.95 -12.99 1.18
C TYR A 174 -9.10 -13.72 0.14
N ALA A 175 -8.13 -14.54 0.55
CA ALA A 175 -7.38 -15.41 -0.35
C ALA A 175 -8.31 -16.36 -1.11
N GLY A 176 -9.27 -16.96 -0.39
CA GLY A 176 -10.30 -17.84 -0.94
C GLY A 176 -11.28 -17.17 -1.92
N TRP A 177 -11.37 -15.84 -1.94
CA TRP A 177 -12.25 -15.10 -2.86
C TRP A 177 -11.60 -14.74 -4.19
N THR A 178 -10.27 -14.75 -4.28
CA THR A 178 -9.52 -14.24 -5.44
C THR A 178 -10.00 -14.79 -6.79
N ASP A 179 -10.37 -16.07 -6.86
CA ASP A 179 -10.85 -16.78 -8.05
C ASP A 179 -12.39 -16.87 -8.17
N LYS A 180 -13.14 -16.36 -7.18
CA LYS A 180 -14.61 -16.41 -7.12
C LYS A 180 -15.27 -15.06 -7.39
N VAL A 181 -14.53 -13.96 -7.23
CA VAL A 181 -15.06 -12.59 -7.43
C VAL A 181 -15.71 -12.42 -8.81
N ALA A 182 -15.04 -12.86 -9.88
CA ALA A 182 -15.58 -12.72 -11.23
C ALA A 182 -16.85 -13.56 -11.46
N GLN A 183 -16.95 -14.73 -10.82
CA GLN A 183 -18.12 -15.59 -10.91
C GLN A 183 -19.33 -15.00 -10.18
N VAL A 184 -19.11 -14.37 -9.01
CA VAL A 184 -20.19 -13.83 -8.18
C VAL A 184 -20.62 -12.43 -8.59
N LEU A 185 -19.69 -11.58 -9.05
CA LEU A 185 -19.98 -10.20 -9.45
C LEU A 185 -20.12 -10.00 -10.97
N GLY A 186 -19.65 -10.96 -11.77
CA GLY A 186 -19.81 -10.94 -13.23
C GLY A 186 -21.17 -11.47 -13.68
N THR A 187 -21.50 -11.26 -14.96
CA THR A 187 -22.76 -11.72 -15.54
C THR A 187 -22.67 -11.91 -17.06
N LEU A 188 -23.47 -12.84 -17.58
CA LEU A 188 -23.82 -12.95 -18.99
C LEU A 188 -25.11 -12.17 -19.23
N ASN A 189 -25.02 -11.09 -20.00
CA ASN A 189 -26.15 -10.19 -20.21
C ASN A 189 -26.99 -10.66 -21.41
N PRO A 190 -28.31 -10.85 -21.24
CA PRO A 190 -29.19 -11.16 -22.35
C PRO A 190 -29.33 -9.94 -23.27
N VAL A 191 -29.09 -10.13 -24.57
CA VAL A 191 -29.21 -9.07 -25.58
C VAL A 191 -29.96 -9.57 -26.81
N ALA A 192 -30.75 -8.69 -27.40
CA ALA A 192 -31.42 -8.94 -28.68
C ALA A 192 -30.38 -8.78 -29.81
N GLY A 193 -29.72 -9.87 -30.18
CA GLY A 193 -28.77 -9.90 -31.27
C GLY A 193 -27.80 -11.08 -31.22
N PRO A 194 -27.02 -11.30 -32.29
CA PRO A 194 -26.03 -12.37 -32.36
C PRO A 194 -24.76 -11.98 -31.59
N PHE A 195 -24.89 -11.70 -30.30
CA PHE A 195 -23.77 -11.39 -29.42
C PHE A 195 -23.79 -12.21 -28.13
N PHE A 196 -22.59 -12.58 -27.67
CA PHE A 196 -22.31 -12.83 -26.26
C PHE A 196 -21.94 -11.50 -25.63
N ASN A 197 -22.69 -11.10 -24.61
CA ASN A 197 -22.43 -9.90 -23.84
C ASN A 197 -22.04 -10.32 -22.43
N VAL A 198 -20.81 -10.02 -22.03
CA VAL A 198 -20.24 -10.47 -20.75
C VAL A 198 -19.79 -9.25 -19.97
N SER A 199 -20.31 -9.07 -18.76
CA SER A 199 -19.80 -8.09 -17.80
C SER A 199 -18.92 -8.79 -16.78
N ALA A 200 -17.68 -8.32 -16.61
CA ALA A 200 -16.74 -8.84 -15.63
C ALA A 200 -16.19 -7.71 -14.75
N PRO A 201 -15.92 -7.96 -13.45
CA PRO A 201 -15.21 -7.01 -12.61
C PRO A 201 -13.73 -6.97 -12.97
N GLU A 202 -13.17 -5.76 -13.11
CA GLU A 202 -11.73 -5.51 -13.28
C GLU A 202 -11.22 -4.57 -12.16
N PRO A 203 -9.96 -4.74 -11.69
CA PRO A 203 -9.37 -3.85 -10.69
C PRO A 203 -9.33 -2.39 -11.17
N THR A 204 -9.62 -1.45 -10.27
CA THR A 204 -9.55 -0.01 -10.55
C THR A 204 -8.11 0.52 -10.68
N GLY A 205 -7.12 -0.14 -10.06
CA GLY A 205 -5.70 0.20 -10.14
C GLY A 205 -5.07 0.47 -8.77
N VAL A 206 -4.62 1.71 -8.54
CA VAL A 206 -3.99 2.12 -7.28
C VAL A 206 -5.06 2.58 -6.29
N VAL A 207 -5.08 1.98 -5.10
CA VAL A 207 -6.00 2.32 -4.02
C VAL A 207 -5.23 2.92 -2.85
N GLY A 208 -5.58 4.16 -2.48
CA GLY A 208 -5.15 4.76 -1.23
C GLY A 208 -5.98 4.20 -0.07
N VAL A 209 -5.35 3.86 1.06
CA VAL A 209 -6.04 3.27 2.21
C VAL A 209 -5.63 4.01 3.47
N LEU A 210 -6.61 4.56 4.19
CA LEU A 210 -6.38 5.03 5.55
C LEU A 210 -6.65 3.86 6.50
N ALA A 211 -5.63 3.41 7.21
CA ALA A 211 -5.78 2.32 8.16
C ALA A 211 -6.68 2.74 9.33
N PRO A 212 -7.48 1.83 9.90
CA PRO A 212 -8.27 2.12 11.11
C PRO A 212 -7.38 2.62 12.26
N GLN A 213 -7.89 3.56 13.06
CA GLN A 213 -7.16 4.28 14.10
C GLN A 213 -7.30 3.64 15.49
N ARG A 214 -8.33 2.80 15.70
CA ARG A 214 -8.60 2.03 16.92
C ARG A 214 -8.12 0.59 16.78
N SER A 215 -8.57 -0.12 15.73
CA SER A 215 -8.10 -1.48 15.45
C SER A 215 -6.72 -1.46 14.77
N SER A 216 -5.74 -2.08 15.42
CA SER A 216 -4.33 -2.01 15.01
C SER A 216 -3.95 -3.04 13.94
N LEU A 217 -4.53 -4.25 13.99
CA LEU A 217 -4.24 -5.33 13.03
C LEU A 217 -5.48 -5.80 12.27
N LEU A 218 -6.54 -6.22 12.97
CA LEU A 218 -7.73 -6.81 12.32
C LEU A 218 -8.36 -5.84 11.34
N GLY A 219 -8.57 -4.58 11.75
CA GLY A 219 -9.06 -3.53 10.87
C GLY A 219 -8.12 -3.25 9.69
N LEU A 220 -6.80 -3.18 9.93
CA LEU A 220 -5.80 -2.98 8.88
C LEU A 220 -5.86 -4.08 7.80
N VAL A 221 -5.86 -5.34 8.21
CA VAL A 221 -5.98 -6.48 7.29
C VAL A 221 -7.31 -6.43 6.54
N SER A 222 -8.39 -6.04 7.22
CA SER A 222 -9.75 -5.98 6.66
C SER A 222 -9.93 -4.94 5.57
N VAL A 223 -9.14 -3.87 5.58
CA VAL A 223 -9.13 -2.86 4.52
C VAL A 223 -8.11 -3.17 3.43
N LEU A 224 -6.98 -3.79 3.78
CA LEU A 224 -5.89 -4.09 2.85
C LEU A 224 -6.14 -5.34 1.99
N ALA A 225 -6.49 -6.45 2.61
CA ALA A 225 -6.67 -7.73 1.92
C ALA A 225 -7.66 -7.68 0.74
N PRO A 226 -8.84 -7.01 0.81
CA PRO A 226 -9.75 -6.94 -0.35
C PRO A 226 -9.17 -6.17 -1.54
N VAL A 227 -8.33 -5.16 -1.30
CA VAL A 227 -7.63 -4.42 -2.35
C VAL A 227 -6.69 -5.37 -3.09
N VAL A 228 -5.85 -6.08 -2.35
CA VAL A 228 -4.84 -6.98 -2.93
C VAL A 228 -5.50 -8.17 -3.63
N ALA A 229 -6.53 -8.77 -3.02
CA ALA A 229 -7.24 -9.94 -3.56
C ALA A 229 -7.85 -9.68 -4.95
N THR A 230 -8.33 -8.46 -5.18
CA THR A 230 -8.98 -8.04 -6.43
C THR A 230 -8.01 -7.65 -7.54
N GLY A 231 -6.69 -7.70 -7.29
CA GLY A 231 -5.67 -7.33 -8.28
C GLY A 231 -5.36 -5.84 -8.29
N ASN A 232 -5.81 -5.08 -7.28
CA ASN A 232 -5.39 -3.70 -7.06
C ASN A 232 -4.08 -3.63 -6.27
N THR A 233 -3.38 -2.50 -6.37
CA THR A 233 -2.19 -2.19 -5.56
C THR A 233 -2.56 -1.16 -4.49
N ALA A 234 -1.96 -1.24 -3.31
CA ALA A 234 -2.31 -0.42 -2.15
C ALA A 234 -1.19 0.56 -1.74
N VAL A 235 -1.59 1.79 -1.40
CA VAL A 235 -0.79 2.73 -0.61
C VAL A 235 -1.52 2.97 0.70
N VAL A 236 -1.01 2.41 1.79
CA VAL A 236 -1.63 2.43 3.10
C VAL A 236 -0.94 3.43 4.00
N VAL A 237 -1.70 4.38 4.55
CA VAL A 237 -1.28 5.22 5.66
C VAL A 237 -1.64 4.50 6.95
N ALA A 238 -0.63 4.04 7.70
CA ALA A 238 -0.84 3.30 8.94
C ALA A 238 -1.41 4.20 10.06
N SER A 239 -2.04 3.60 11.08
CA SER A 239 -2.44 4.34 12.28
C SER A 239 -1.22 4.99 12.92
N ALA A 240 -1.26 6.31 13.11
CA ALA A 240 -0.17 7.05 13.73
C ALA A 240 0.02 6.63 15.19
N SER A 241 -1.06 6.36 15.92
CA SER A 241 -1.01 5.98 17.33
C SER A 241 -0.68 4.51 17.55
N ARG A 242 -0.97 3.62 16.58
CA ARG A 242 -0.83 2.16 16.70
C ARG A 242 -0.09 1.52 15.50
N PRO A 243 1.09 2.02 15.10
CA PRO A 243 1.73 1.61 13.84
C PRO A 243 2.43 0.25 13.89
N LEU A 244 2.73 -0.31 15.08
CA LEU A 244 3.63 -1.47 15.19
C LEU A 244 3.09 -2.72 14.47
N PRO A 245 1.82 -3.11 14.60
CA PRO A 245 1.29 -4.24 13.82
C PRO A 245 1.37 -3.99 12.30
N ALA A 246 1.22 -2.75 11.84
CA ALA A 246 1.37 -2.42 10.42
C ALA A 246 2.83 -2.58 9.94
N VAL A 247 3.79 -2.19 10.78
CA VAL A 247 5.22 -2.37 10.51
C VAL A 247 5.59 -3.85 10.47
N THR A 248 5.13 -4.64 11.44
CA THR A 248 5.38 -6.09 11.46
C THR A 248 4.69 -6.77 10.28
N LEU A 249 3.48 -6.34 9.90
CA LEU A 249 2.81 -6.80 8.69
C LEU A 249 3.62 -6.49 7.42
N ALA A 250 4.33 -5.36 7.36
CA ALA A 250 5.23 -5.09 6.24
C ALA A 250 6.37 -6.12 6.12
N GLU A 251 6.92 -6.61 7.23
CA GLU A 251 7.90 -7.69 7.23
C GLU A 251 7.29 -9.03 6.77
N VAL A 252 6.04 -9.30 7.16
CA VAL A 252 5.27 -10.44 6.65
C VAL A 252 5.13 -10.34 5.13
N LEU A 253 4.67 -9.19 4.62
CA LEU A 253 4.48 -8.97 3.18
C LEU A 253 5.79 -9.14 2.40
N ALA A 254 6.89 -8.60 2.91
CA ALA A 254 8.22 -8.69 2.30
C ALA A 254 8.76 -10.14 2.24
N THR A 255 8.22 -11.04 3.05
CA THR A 255 8.65 -12.45 3.15
C THR A 255 7.59 -13.44 2.66
N SER A 256 6.55 -12.94 1.99
CA SER A 256 5.39 -13.72 1.51
C SER A 256 5.17 -13.64 -0.01
N ASP A 257 6.23 -13.39 -0.77
CA ASP A 257 6.21 -13.31 -2.24
C ASP A 257 5.25 -12.24 -2.81
N VAL A 258 4.89 -11.24 -2.00
CA VAL A 258 4.14 -10.07 -2.47
C VAL A 258 5.06 -9.25 -3.37
N PRO A 259 4.74 -9.05 -4.66
CA PRO A 259 5.61 -8.30 -5.55
C PRO A 259 5.82 -6.87 -5.05
N GLY A 260 7.05 -6.36 -5.22
CA GLY A 260 7.41 -5.00 -4.81
C GLY A 260 6.44 -3.98 -5.40
N GLY A 261 5.87 -3.12 -4.53
CA GLY A 261 4.91 -2.09 -4.92
C GLY A 261 3.44 -2.53 -4.84
N VAL A 262 3.11 -3.82 -4.73
CA VAL A 262 1.71 -4.26 -4.59
C VAL A 262 1.09 -3.74 -3.29
N VAL A 263 1.86 -3.74 -2.21
CA VAL A 263 1.51 -3.07 -0.96
C VAL A 263 2.64 -2.13 -0.58
N ASN A 264 2.29 -0.90 -0.23
CA ASN A 264 3.19 0.10 0.30
C ASN A 264 2.58 0.65 1.59
N LEU A 265 3.31 0.58 2.70
CA LEU A 265 2.87 0.99 4.04
C LEU A 265 3.73 2.18 4.49
N VAL A 266 3.06 3.29 4.80
CA VAL A 266 3.69 4.51 5.28
C VAL A 266 3.16 4.82 6.68
N THR A 267 4.04 4.82 7.68
CA THR A 267 3.75 5.37 9.00
C THR A 267 3.82 6.88 8.92
N ALA A 268 2.74 7.58 9.23
CA ALA A 268 2.66 9.04 9.20
C ALA A 268 1.44 9.52 10.02
N HIS A 269 1.41 10.79 10.40
CA HIS A 269 0.17 11.40 10.88
C HIS A 269 -0.81 11.52 9.72
N THR A 270 -1.99 10.91 9.86
CA THR A 270 -3.02 10.87 8.81
C THR A 270 -3.35 12.26 8.28
N ALA A 271 -3.48 13.26 9.16
CA ALA A 271 -3.76 14.66 8.78
C ALA A 271 -2.69 15.29 7.85
N GLU A 272 -1.42 14.88 7.95
CA GLU A 272 -0.36 15.46 7.11
C GLU A 272 -0.39 14.96 5.67
N VAL A 273 -0.90 13.74 5.44
CA VAL A 273 -0.73 13.03 4.16
C VAL A 273 -2.03 12.63 3.49
N ALA A 274 -3.13 12.47 4.23
CA ALA A 274 -4.39 11.96 3.69
C ALA A 274 -4.99 12.88 2.62
N GLY A 275 -4.99 14.20 2.84
CA GLY A 275 -5.50 15.16 1.85
C GLY A 275 -4.72 15.10 0.53
N TRP A 276 -3.41 14.89 0.60
CA TRP A 276 -2.58 14.72 -0.59
C TRP A 276 -2.87 13.40 -1.32
N LEU A 277 -2.99 12.30 -0.58
CA LEU A 277 -3.34 10.99 -1.13
C LEU A 277 -4.72 11.03 -1.80
N ALA A 278 -5.69 11.70 -1.17
CA ALA A 278 -7.03 11.90 -1.69
C ALA A 278 -7.05 12.73 -2.97
N ALA A 279 -6.20 13.76 -3.09
CA ALA A 279 -6.11 14.59 -4.30
C ALA A 279 -5.25 13.98 -5.43
N HIS A 280 -4.47 12.93 -5.15
CA HIS A 280 -3.45 12.44 -6.06
C HIS A 280 -4.03 11.90 -7.38
N ARG A 281 -3.43 12.30 -8.51
CA ARG A 281 -3.93 11.97 -9.85
C ARG A 281 -3.72 10.52 -10.26
N ASP A 282 -2.63 9.90 -9.78
CA ASP A 282 -2.35 8.49 -10.05
C ASP A 282 -3.00 7.53 -9.03
N VAL A 283 -3.92 8.01 -8.19
CA VAL A 283 -4.73 7.15 -7.30
C VAL A 283 -6.14 7.02 -7.88
N ASN A 284 -6.57 5.78 -8.10
CA ASN A 284 -7.83 5.42 -8.76
C ASN A 284 -9.00 5.28 -7.78
N ALA A 285 -8.71 4.95 -6.52
CA ALA A 285 -9.71 4.91 -5.46
C ALA A 285 -9.09 5.21 -4.08
N ILE A 286 -9.92 5.58 -3.12
CA ILE A 286 -9.50 5.76 -1.73
C ILE A 286 -10.49 5.11 -0.75
N ASP A 287 -9.97 4.37 0.24
CA ASP A 287 -10.69 3.83 1.38
C ASP A 287 -10.52 4.76 2.58
N LEU A 288 -11.63 5.35 3.03
CA LEU A 288 -11.66 6.34 4.11
C LEU A 288 -12.05 5.74 5.46
N ALA A 289 -12.07 4.41 5.62
CA ALA A 289 -12.39 3.78 6.90
C ALA A 289 -11.55 4.32 8.06
N GLY A 290 -10.25 4.55 7.83
CA GLY A 290 -9.32 5.14 8.79
C GLY A 290 -9.43 6.64 9.03
N ALA A 291 -10.41 7.33 8.42
CA ALA A 291 -10.73 8.71 8.80
C ALA A 291 -11.50 8.76 10.13
N ALA A 292 -12.23 7.69 10.48
CA ALA A 292 -12.87 7.56 11.78
C ALA A 292 -11.83 7.55 12.90
N GLY A 293 -11.93 8.49 13.85
CA GLY A 293 -11.00 8.63 14.96
C GLY A 293 -9.61 9.16 14.59
N ALA A 294 -9.38 9.59 13.35
CA ALA A 294 -8.11 10.21 12.96
C ALA A 294 -8.08 11.68 13.42
N GLU A 295 -7.09 12.01 14.24
CA GLU A 295 -6.91 13.38 14.73
C GLU A 295 -6.67 14.36 13.57
N GLY A 296 -7.41 15.47 13.56
CA GLY A 296 -7.25 16.53 12.57
C GLY A 296 -7.72 16.17 11.15
N VAL A 297 -8.53 15.12 10.99
CA VAL A 297 -9.04 14.68 9.68
C VAL A 297 -10.56 14.84 9.63
N VAL A 298 -11.03 15.53 8.59
CA VAL A 298 -12.45 15.59 8.22
C VAL A 298 -12.65 14.75 6.96
N TRP A 299 -13.39 13.65 7.05
CA TRP A 299 -13.53 12.71 5.93
C TRP A 299 -14.20 13.34 4.71
N GLY A 300 -15.12 14.30 4.91
CA GLY A 300 -15.78 15.04 3.83
C GLY A 300 -14.81 15.88 2.99
N ASP A 301 -13.76 16.44 3.60
CA ASP A 301 -12.72 17.19 2.86
C ASP A 301 -11.89 16.27 1.98
N LEU A 302 -11.65 15.03 2.44
CA LEU A 302 -10.97 14.00 1.65
C LEU A 302 -11.82 13.55 0.46
N GLU A 303 -13.13 13.39 0.67
CA GLU A 303 -14.07 13.10 -0.43
C GLU A 303 -14.12 14.25 -1.43
N ALA A 304 -14.18 15.50 -0.97
CA ALA A 304 -14.13 16.68 -1.83
C ALA A 304 -12.83 16.73 -2.65
N ALA A 305 -11.67 16.48 -2.03
CA ALA A 305 -10.39 16.41 -2.72
C ALA A 305 -10.32 15.25 -3.74
N ALA A 306 -11.00 14.14 -3.45
CA ALA A 306 -11.09 13.00 -4.36
C ALA A 306 -11.88 13.33 -5.64
N ALA A 307 -12.87 14.23 -5.55
CA ALA A 307 -13.71 14.63 -6.68
C ALA A 307 -12.93 15.27 -7.84
N ASP A 308 -11.76 15.86 -7.59
CA ASP A 308 -10.95 16.54 -8.62
C ASP A 308 -10.54 15.65 -9.81
N ASN A 309 -10.45 14.34 -9.64
CA ASN A 309 -10.25 13.38 -10.74
C ASN A 309 -11.34 12.30 -10.80
N LEU A 310 -12.43 12.48 -10.05
CA LEU A 310 -13.55 11.54 -9.96
C LEU A 310 -13.13 10.12 -9.55
N LYS A 311 -12.04 9.98 -8.77
CA LYS A 311 -11.63 8.68 -8.23
C LYS A 311 -12.72 8.11 -7.33
N ARG A 312 -12.78 6.79 -7.23
CA ARG A 312 -13.77 6.12 -6.38
C ARG A 312 -13.47 6.39 -4.91
N VAL A 313 -14.51 6.63 -4.10
CA VAL A 313 -14.38 6.83 -2.67
C VAL A 313 -15.21 5.79 -1.94
N LEU A 314 -14.57 4.97 -1.11
CA LEU A 314 -15.27 4.20 -0.09
C LEU A 314 -15.32 5.04 1.18
N ARG A 315 -16.50 5.60 1.46
CA ARG A 315 -16.77 6.39 2.66
C ARG A 315 -16.56 5.55 3.94
N PRO A 316 -16.21 6.18 5.07
CA PRO A 316 -16.21 5.47 6.36
C PRO A 316 -17.62 4.96 6.69
N ALA A 317 -17.71 4.02 7.64
CA ALA A 317 -19.00 3.74 8.25
C ALA A 317 -19.46 4.97 9.05
N LEU A 318 -20.77 5.21 9.10
CA LEU A 318 -21.35 6.37 9.75
C LEU A 318 -22.33 5.94 10.84
N ASP A 319 -22.28 6.62 11.99
CA ASP A 319 -23.37 6.66 12.96
C ASP A 319 -23.94 8.08 12.97
N GLY A 320 -25.11 8.26 12.33
CA GLY A 320 -25.57 9.57 11.91
C GLY A 320 -24.61 10.21 10.91
N ASP A 321 -24.05 11.37 11.26
CA ASP A 321 -23.05 12.10 10.45
C ASP A 321 -21.59 11.83 10.91
N GLU A 322 -21.40 11.10 12.00
CA GLU A 322 -20.08 10.84 12.58
C GLU A 322 -19.43 9.60 11.94
N ALA A 323 -18.17 9.74 11.52
CA ALA A 323 -17.40 8.62 11.02
C ALA A 323 -16.98 7.69 12.16
N VAL A 324 -17.41 6.44 12.08
CA VAL A 324 -17.13 5.40 13.08
C VAL A 324 -16.37 4.24 12.43
N GLU A 325 -15.49 3.59 13.19
CA GLU A 325 -14.97 2.30 12.73
C GLU A 325 -16.02 1.21 12.94
N PRO A 326 -16.26 0.36 11.92
CA PRO A 326 -17.17 -0.76 12.06
C PRO A 326 -16.61 -1.80 13.05
N ASP A 327 -17.47 -2.68 13.52
CA ASP A 327 -17.03 -3.88 14.21
C ASP A 327 -16.32 -4.82 13.22
N TRP A 328 -15.00 -4.86 13.32
CA TRP A 328 -14.16 -5.67 12.43
C TRP A 328 -14.23 -7.16 12.73
N ALA A 329 -14.76 -7.58 13.89
CA ALA A 329 -14.92 -8.98 14.27
C ALA A 329 -16.08 -9.66 13.53
N LEU A 330 -16.99 -8.88 12.93
CA LEU A 330 -18.06 -9.41 12.09
C LEU A 330 -17.50 -10.10 10.84
N GLU A 331 -18.24 -11.11 10.36
CA GLU A 331 -17.96 -11.80 9.11
C GLU A 331 -17.83 -10.78 7.95
N PRO A 332 -16.71 -10.78 7.20
CA PRO A 332 -16.53 -9.82 6.13
C PRO A 332 -17.50 -10.11 4.98
N GLY A 333 -18.08 -9.05 4.41
CA GLY A 333 -18.86 -9.13 3.19
C GLY A 333 -18.04 -8.88 1.92
N LEU A 334 -18.68 -9.03 0.76
CA LEU A 334 -18.07 -8.70 -0.55
C LEU A 334 -18.03 -7.20 -0.85
N GLY A 335 -18.62 -6.36 0.01
CA GLY A 335 -18.73 -4.91 -0.23
C GLY A 335 -17.39 -4.24 -0.48
N ARG A 336 -16.37 -4.54 0.34
CA ARG A 336 -15.02 -3.97 0.16
C ARG A 336 -14.30 -4.48 -1.08
N LEU A 337 -14.50 -5.74 -1.48
CA LEU A 337 -13.99 -6.25 -2.75
C LEU A 337 -14.59 -5.46 -3.92
N ARG A 338 -15.92 -5.28 -3.91
CA ARG A 338 -16.65 -4.56 -4.96
C ARG A 338 -16.33 -3.07 -5.03
N ALA A 339 -16.01 -2.44 -3.90
CA ALA A 339 -15.77 -1.00 -3.82
C ALA A 339 -14.67 -0.53 -4.79
N PHE A 340 -13.68 -1.38 -5.07
CA PHE A 340 -12.49 -1.06 -5.88
C PHE A 340 -12.42 -1.82 -7.21
N LEU A 341 -13.57 -2.25 -7.70
CA LEU A 341 -13.74 -2.90 -9.00
C LEU A 341 -14.55 -2.04 -9.95
N GLU A 342 -14.19 -2.07 -11.23
CA GLU A 342 -14.96 -1.54 -12.35
C GLU A 342 -15.64 -2.68 -13.11
N THR A 343 -16.81 -2.41 -13.68
CA THR A 343 -17.48 -3.40 -14.55
C THR A 343 -17.10 -3.12 -16.00
N LYS A 344 -16.42 -4.06 -16.65
CA LYS A 344 -16.16 -4.03 -18.08
C LYS A 344 -17.09 -4.98 -18.80
N THR A 345 -17.80 -4.45 -19.79
CA THR A 345 -18.69 -5.24 -20.64
C THR A 345 -18.06 -5.46 -22.01
N VAL A 346 -17.86 -6.72 -22.38
CA VAL A 346 -17.31 -7.11 -23.68
C VAL A 346 -18.40 -7.76 -24.52
N TRP A 347 -18.50 -7.31 -25.77
CA TRP A 347 -19.43 -7.82 -26.77
C TRP A 347 -18.66 -8.67 -27.79
N HIS A 348 -18.96 -9.96 -27.85
CA HIS A 348 -18.40 -10.87 -28.86
C HIS A 348 -19.50 -11.32 -29.81
N PRO A 349 -19.32 -11.25 -31.13
CA PRO A 349 -20.25 -11.86 -32.08
C PRO A 349 -20.41 -13.35 -31.80
N LYS A 350 -21.63 -13.89 -31.94
CA LYS A 350 -21.91 -15.32 -31.89
C LYS A 350 -22.63 -15.75 -33.18
N GLY A 351 -22.27 -16.93 -33.69
CA GLY A 351 -23.01 -17.55 -34.77
C GLY A 351 -24.45 -17.82 -34.35
N ILE A 352 -25.39 -17.64 -35.30
CA ILE A 352 -26.80 -18.02 -35.14
C ILE A 352 -26.95 -19.48 -35.55
#